data_AF-A0A497EUI7-F1
#
_entry.id   AF-A0A497EUI7-F1
#
_cell.length_a   1.000
_cell.length_b   1.000
_cell.length_c   1.000
_cell.angle_alpha   90.00
_cell.angle_beta   90.00
_cell.angle_gamma   90.00
#
_symmetry.space_group_name_H-M   'P 1'
#
loop_
_entity.id
_entity.type
_entity.pdbx_description
1 polymer ?
#
loop_
_entity_poly.entity_id
_entity_poly.type
_entity_poly.pdbx_seq_one_letter_code
_entity_poly.pdbx_strand_id
1 'polypeptide(L)'
;PVHTLEHYLSVAREIAALEVDAIRIKDMAGLLSPTMAYDLVKGIREETGLPVAVHSHSTCGLCPLNYMKALEAGAEYIDTAISGFAFGTSQPAVESLLVALKGSKFELKLNEEALAKASAYFRRLREKYRKYASEYTDRIDPEVVFHQIPGGMMSNLVAQLKEYNALDKLGEVLKEVYEVRKDLGYPPLVTPLSQIVGTQAVANVMAGTRYEVVIRELEDYVKGLYGRPPAPIDEKLVKRVLGDSKPIDVRPADLLEPVLDKIPDEVKALARKEEDLLSYALFPQQALAFLRGEAKKEVEVLQAPKVEAEAKPSVNPTSVSATTATITAKARKLRVMIGDEVFEIIFEET
;
A
#
# COMPACT_ATOMS: atom_id res chain seq x y z
N PRO A 1 -10.47 15.02 14.53
CA PRO A 1 -10.41 15.94 15.70
C PRO A 1 -9.04 15.94 16.40
N VAL A 2 -8.35 14.80 16.48
CA VAL A 2 -7.07 14.68 17.21
C VAL A 2 -5.85 15.11 16.37
N HIS A 3 -5.85 14.80 15.08
CA HIS A 3 -4.72 15.03 14.17
C HIS A 3 -4.65 16.47 13.67
N THR A 4 -4.41 17.43 14.58
CA THR A 4 -4.21 18.85 14.26
C THR A 4 -2.74 19.14 13.94
N LEU A 5 -2.45 20.32 13.36
CA LEU A 5 -1.08 20.79 13.17
C LEU A 5 -0.30 20.77 14.50
N GLU A 6 -0.86 21.35 15.56
CA GLU A 6 -0.22 21.40 16.89
C GLU A 6 0.09 20.00 17.43
N HIS A 7 -0.81 19.04 17.24
CA HIS A 7 -0.56 17.66 17.65
C HIS A 7 0.69 17.10 16.95
N TYR A 8 0.82 17.28 15.63
CA TYR A 8 2.00 16.82 14.90
C TYR A 8 3.28 17.58 15.26
N LEU A 9 3.19 18.89 15.55
CA LEU A 9 4.34 19.66 16.02
C LEU A 9 4.81 19.20 17.40
N SER A 10 3.87 18.88 18.31
CA SER A 10 4.21 18.25 19.60
C SER A 10 4.95 16.93 19.42
N VAL A 11 4.46 16.06 18.53
CA VAL A 11 5.13 14.79 18.20
C VAL A 11 6.51 15.04 17.60
N ALA A 12 6.67 16.06 16.74
CA ALA A 12 7.96 16.41 16.15
C ALA A 12 8.97 16.87 17.21
N ARG A 13 8.54 17.65 18.22
CA ARG A 13 9.39 18.03 19.36
C ARG A 13 9.82 16.81 20.19
N GLU A 14 8.91 15.88 20.45
CA GLU A 14 9.21 14.64 21.15
C GLU A 14 10.22 13.79 20.37
N ILE A 15 10.07 13.67 19.05
CA ILE A 15 11.02 12.96 18.18
C ILE A 15 12.38 13.68 18.15
N ALA A 16 12.41 15.00 18.05
CA ALA A 16 13.65 15.78 18.04
C ALA A 16 14.44 15.61 19.35
N ALA A 17 13.75 15.46 20.49
CA ALA A 17 14.38 15.19 21.78
C ALA A 17 15.09 13.82 21.86
N LEU A 18 14.85 12.92 20.89
CA LEU A 18 15.58 11.67 20.72
C LEU A 18 16.89 11.84 19.92
N GLU A 19 17.29 13.08 19.62
CA GLU A 19 18.53 13.43 18.91
C GLU A 19 18.62 12.81 17.51
N VAL A 20 17.50 12.79 16.78
CA VAL A 20 17.45 12.29 15.40
C VAL A 20 18.09 13.25 14.40
N ASP A 21 18.63 12.72 13.30
CA ASP A 21 19.24 13.54 12.23
C ASP A 21 18.23 14.26 11.34
N ALA A 22 17.01 13.74 11.23
CA ALA A 22 15.95 14.27 10.36
C ALA A 22 14.57 13.77 10.79
N ILE A 23 13.54 14.54 10.44
CA ILE A 23 12.14 14.17 10.67
C ILE A 23 11.45 13.88 9.34
N ARG A 24 10.64 12.81 9.29
CA ARG A 24 9.85 12.44 8.10
C ARG A 24 8.36 12.56 8.35
N ILE A 25 7.69 13.36 7.53
CA ILE A 25 6.23 13.31 7.38
C ILE A 25 5.91 12.10 6.51
N LYS A 26 5.25 11.09 7.09
CA LYS A 26 4.82 9.88 6.40
C LYS A 26 3.31 9.86 6.19
N ASP A 27 2.88 10.31 5.02
CA ASP A 27 1.50 10.29 4.55
C ASP A 27 1.22 9.00 3.77
N MET A 28 1.00 7.91 4.51
CA MET A 28 0.85 6.56 3.97
C MET A 28 -0.37 6.36 3.06
N ALA A 29 -1.40 7.19 3.19
CA ALA A 29 -2.64 7.07 2.43
C ALA A 29 -2.80 8.14 1.35
N GLY A 30 -1.93 9.16 1.32
CA GLY A 30 -2.07 10.28 0.40
C GLY A 30 -3.18 11.24 0.83
N LEU A 31 -3.23 11.60 2.11
CA LEU A 31 -4.27 12.44 2.72
C LEU A 31 -3.83 13.88 2.94
N LEU A 32 -2.53 14.19 2.78
CA LEU A 32 -2.06 15.57 2.93
C LEU A 32 -2.81 16.49 1.93
N SER A 33 -3.19 17.67 2.42
CA SER A 33 -3.52 18.78 1.55
C SER A 33 -2.27 19.64 1.30
N PRO A 34 -2.21 20.41 0.20
CA PRO A 34 -1.06 21.25 -0.08
C PRO A 34 -0.79 22.29 1.03
N THR A 35 -1.84 22.85 1.64
CA THR A 35 -1.73 23.76 2.79
C THR A 35 -1.12 23.06 4.00
N MET A 36 -1.64 21.88 4.37
CA MET A 36 -1.12 21.13 5.51
C MET A 36 0.32 20.67 5.28
N ALA A 37 0.67 20.30 4.04
CA ALA A 37 2.04 19.96 3.67
C ALA A 37 3.01 21.13 3.93
N TYR A 38 2.63 22.34 3.53
CA TYR A 38 3.40 23.54 3.77
C TYR A 38 3.55 23.82 5.27
N ASP A 39 2.43 23.87 6.00
CA ASP A 39 2.38 24.25 7.40
C ASP A 39 3.16 23.26 8.29
N LEU A 40 3.02 21.96 8.04
CA LEU A 40 3.78 20.93 8.77
C LEU A 40 5.27 21.05 8.53
N VAL A 41 5.71 21.12 7.28
CA VAL A 41 7.15 21.21 6.97
C VAL A 41 7.75 22.47 7.58
N LYS A 42 7.08 23.61 7.42
CA LYS A 42 7.55 24.88 7.96
C LYS A 42 7.61 24.84 9.48
N GLY A 43 6.54 24.41 10.15
CA GLY A 43 6.48 24.34 11.61
C GLY A 43 7.51 23.39 12.19
N ILE A 44 7.68 22.19 11.62
CA ILE A 44 8.69 21.23 12.10
C ILE A 44 10.10 21.83 11.98
N ARG A 45 10.42 22.48 10.86
CA ARG A 45 11.73 23.12 10.68
C ARG A 45 11.96 24.28 11.65
N GLU A 46 10.96 25.11 11.87
CA GLU A 46 11.05 26.26 12.78
C GLU A 46 11.22 25.82 14.23
N GLU A 47 10.54 24.75 14.66
CA GLU A 47 10.60 24.30 16.05
C GLU A 47 11.81 23.41 16.37
N THR A 48 12.27 22.62 15.41
CA THR A 48 13.31 21.61 15.64
C THR A 48 14.66 21.96 15.00
N GLY A 49 14.67 22.83 13.98
CA GLY A 49 15.85 23.10 13.17
C GLY A 49 16.32 21.92 12.30
N LEU A 50 15.61 20.78 12.33
CA LEU A 50 16.02 19.56 11.66
C LEU A 50 15.60 19.53 10.18
N PRO A 51 16.36 18.83 9.31
CA PRO A 51 15.92 18.44 8.00
C PRO A 51 14.56 17.73 8.00
N VAL A 52 13.70 18.07 7.04
CA VAL A 52 12.38 17.45 6.89
C VAL A 52 12.27 16.70 5.57
N ALA A 53 11.89 15.43 5.65
CA ALA A 53 11.53 14.58 4.53
C ALA A 53 10.01 14.44 4.40
N VAL A 54 9.49 14.36 3.19
CA VAL A 54 8.06 14.12 2.93
C VAL A 54 7.87 12.87 2.08
N HIS A 55 7.15 11.90 2.62
CA HIS A 55 6.71 10.70 1.96
C HIS A 55 5.20 10.76 1.83
N SER A 56 4.66 10.67 0.60
CA SER A 56 3.22 10.62 0.37
C SER A 56 2.88 9.67 -0.78
N HIS A 57 1.62 9.27 -0.85
CA HIS A 57 1.08 8.41 -1.91
C HIS A 57 0.16 9.23 -2.82
N SER A 58 0.09 8.87 -4.10
CA SER A 58 -0.69 9.57 -5.11
C SER A 58 -2.16 9.12 -5.17
N THR A 59 -2.65 8.45 -4.13
CA THR A 59 -3.97 7.80 -4.11
C THR A 59 -5.07 8.79 -4.51
N CYS A 60 -5.11 9.96 -3.86
CA CYS A 60 -6.06 11.03 -4.17
C CYS A 60 -5.62 11.96 -5.31
N GLY A 61 -4.44 11.74 -5.91
CA GLY A 61 -3.86 12.58 -6.94
C GLY A 61 -3.19 13.87 -6.45
N LEU A 62 -3.20 14.19 -5.15
CA LEU A 62 -2.64 15.45 -4.62
C LEU A 62 -1.14 15.41 -4.34
N CYS A 63 -0.51 14.24 -4.30
CA CYS A 63 0.89 14.09 -3.89
C CYS A 63 1.88 15.02 -4.62
N PRO A 64 1.84 15.20 -5.95
CA PRO A 64 2.73 16.16 -6.62
C PRO A 64 2.55 17.60 -6.12
N LEU A 65 1.30 18.03 -5.86
CA LEU A 65 1.00 19.36 -5.34
C LEU A 65 1.50 19.54 -3.91
N ASN A 66 1.32 18.49 -3.09
CA ASN A 66 1.82 18.45 -1.72
C ASN A 66 3.35 18.55 -1.68
N TYR A 67 4.05 17.86 -2.59
CA TYR A 67 5.51 17.95 -2.69
C TYR A 67 5.97 19.33 -3.12
N MET A 68 5.31 19.98 -4.09
CA MET A 68 5.63 21.36 -4.44
C MET A 68 5.52 22.28 -3.22
N LYS A 69 4.44 22.18 -2.43
CA LYS A 69 4.25 22.98 -1.23
C LYS A 69 5.23 22.64 -0.10
N ALA A 70 5.55 21.37 0.08
CA ALA A 70 6.58 20.93 1.02
C ALA A 70 7.96 21.51 0.67
N LEU A 71 8.36 21.46 -0.60
CA LEU A 71 9.62 22.04 -1.08
C LEU A 71 9.63 23.56 -0.87
N GLU A 72 8.52 24.26 -1.12
CA GLU A 72 8.36 25.69 -0.84
C GLU A 72 8.52 26.04 0.65
N ALA A 73 8.07 25.16 1.55
CA ALA A 73 8.28 25.27 3.00
C ALA A 73 9.70 24.83 3.46
N GLY A 74 10.48 24.26 2.55
CA GLY A 74 11.89 23.89 2.76
C GLY A 74 12.11 22.45 3.17
N ALA A 75 11.23 21.53 2.76
CA ALA A 75 11.54 20.10 2.81
C ALA A 75 12.81 19.81 2.00
N GLU A 76 13.67 18.94 2.55
CA GLU A 76 14.95 18.57 1.95
C GLU A 76 14.84 17.29 1.10
N TYR A 77 13.91 16.40 1.45
CA TYR A 77 13.76 15.12 0.78
C TYR A 77 12.29 14.84 0.43
N ILE A 78 12.07 14.26 -0.75
CA ILE A 78 10.77 13.74 -1.18
C ILE A 78 10.93 12.32 -1.74
N ASP A 79 9.95 11.45 -1.49
CA ASP A 79 9.98 10.07 -1.98
C ASP A 79 9.23 9.95 -3.32
N THR A 80 9.84 9.31 -4.31
CA THR A 80 9.27 9.12 -5.66
C THR A 80 9.36 7.65 -6.09
N ALA A 81 8.59 7.29 -7.14
CA ALA A 81 8.68 5.99 -7.79
C ALA A 81 9.08 6.15 -9.26
N ILE A 82 9.65 5.10 -9.86
CA ILE A 82 9.86 5.06 -11.31
C ILE A 82 8.50 4.83 -11.99
N SER A 83 8.23 5.53 -13.09
CA SER A 83 6.91 5.59 -13.74
C SER A 83 6.19 4.24 -13.96
N GLY A 84 6.91 3.13 -14.23
CA GLY A 84 6.29 1.80 -14.36
C GLY A 84 5.56 1.28 -13.12
N PHE A 85 5.85 1.85 -11.94
CA PHE A 85 5.25 1.54 -10.64
C PHE A 85 4.82 2.78 -9.87
N ALA A 86 4.68 3.93 -10.55
CA ALA A 86 4.27 5.19 -9.93
C ALA A 86 2.76 5.44 -10.06
N PHE A 87 2.26 6.44 -9.34
CA PHE A 87 0.87 6.89 -9.28
C PHE A 87 -0.11 5.86 -8.70
N GLY A 88 -1.41 6.20 -8.71
CA GLY A 88 -2.43 5.47 -7.98
C GLY A 88 -2.05 5.38 -6.51
N THR A 89 -2.08 4.17 -5.96
CA THR A 89 -1.68 3.88 -4.58
C THR A 89 -0.16 3.92 -4.34
N SER A 90 0.65 4.31 -5.32
CA SER A 90 2.11 4.48 -5.22
C SER A 90 2.53 5.97 -5.11
N GLN A 91 3.83 6.22 -5.02
CA GLN A 91 4.43 7.56 -5.09
C GLN A 91 4.31 8.17 -6.49
N PRO A 92 4.44 9.50 -6.64
CA PRO A 92 4.46 10.14 -7.95
C PRO A 92 5.71 9.75 -8.74
N ALA A 93 5.61 9.81 -10.07
CA ALA A 93 6.72 9.45 -10.95
C ALA A 93 7.87 10.44 -10.82
N VAL A 94 9.08 9.92 -10.58
CA VAL A 94 10.32 10.73 -10.56
C VAL A 94 10.54 11.44 -11.89
N GLU A 95 10.17 10.80 -13.02
CA GLU A 95 10.26 11.39 -14.35
C GLU A 95 9.40 12.66 -14.47
N SER A 96 8.19 12.64 -13.92
CA SER A 96 7.29 13.80 -13.94
C SER A 96 7.84 14.95 -13.09
N LEU A 97 8.38 14.65 -11.90
CA LEU A 97 8.96 15.68 -11.03
C LEU A 97 10.27 16.24 -11.59
N LEU A 98 11.10 15.41 -12.24
CA LEU A 98 12.31 15.88 -12.91
C LEU A 98 11.98 16.95 -13.97
N VAL A 99 10.91 16.73 -14.75
CA VAL A 99 10.42 17.73 -15.73
C VAL A 99 9.82 18.95 -15.02
N ALA A 100 8.97 18.74 -14.02
CA ALA A 100 8.26 19.83 -13.33
C ALA A 100 9.20 20.77 -12.56
N LEU A 101 10.30 20.25 -12.02
CA LEU A 101 11.25 21.01 -11.20
C LEU A 101 12.43 21.59 -12.01
N LYS A 102 12.52 21.30 -13.31
CA LYS A 102 13.62 21.75 -14.17
C LYS A 102 13.68 23.28 -14.24
N GLY A 103 14.86 23.86 -14.01
CA GLY A 103 15.06 25.31 -14.01
C GLY A 103 14.49 26.03 -12.77
N SER A 104 13.94 25.30 -11.79
CA SER A 104 13.51 25.85 -10.52
C SER A 104 14.65 25.82 -9.48
N LYS A 105 14.46 26.49 -8.34
CA LYS A 105 15.38 26.39 -7.20
C LYS A 105 15.44 24.98 -6.57
N PHE A 106 14.53 24.09 -6.96
CA PHE A 106 14.42 22.70 -6.50
C PHE A 106 14.84 21.69 -7.57
N GLU A 107 15.58 22.13 -8.58
CA GLU A 107 15.97 21.28 -9.71
C GLU A 107 16.68 20.00 -9.27
N LEU A 108 16.14 18.85 -9.72
CA LEU A 108 16.70 17.53 -9.44
C LEU A 108 17.88 17.26 -10.38
N LYS A 109 19.06 16.99 -9.81
CA LYS A 109 20.28 16.69 -10.57
C LYS A 109 20.44 15.19 -10.79
N LEU A 110 19.59 14.60 -11.63
CA LEU A 110 19.61 13.18 -11.96
C LEU A 110 20.23 12.92 -13.34
N ASN A 111 20.86 11.76 -13.53
CA ASN A 111 21.31 11.32 -14.85
C ASN A 111 20.09 10.86 -15.68
N GLU A 112 19.69 11.69 -16.65
CA GLU A 112 18.51 11.45 -17.49
C GLU A 112 18.61 10.14 -18.30
N GLU A 113 19.81 9.78 -18.78
CA GLU A 113 20.02 8.54 -19.55
C GLU A 113 19.83 7.29 -18.66
N ALA A 114 20.39 7.32 -17.45
CA ALA A 114 20.22 6.25 -16.47
C ALA A 114 18.76 6.11 -16.07
N LEU A 115 18.06 7.24 -15.86
CA LEU A 115 16.64 7.26 -15.52
C LEU A 115 15.78 6.67 -16.67
N ALA A 116 16.06 7.04 -17.92
CA ALA A 116 15.36 6.49 -19.08
C ALA A 116 15.56 4.97 -19.20
N LYS A 117 16.78 4.46 -18.95
CA LYS A 117 17.07 3.01 -18.93
C LYS A 117 16.29 2.30 -17.83
N ALA A 118 16.28 2.86 -16.62
CA ALA A 118 15.53 2.31 -15.49
C ALA A 118 14.02 2.31 -15.77
N SER A 119 13.47 3.41 -16.27
CA SER A 119 12.07 3.55 -16.67
C SER A 119 11.65 2.48 -17.68
N ALA A 120 12.45 2.27 -18.73
CA ALA A 120 12.18 1.25 -19.73
C ALA A 120 12.24 -0.18 -19.15
N TYR A 121 13.17 -0.44 -18.24
CA TYR A 121 13.25 -1.74 -17.54
C TYR A 121 12.00 -2.00 -16.69
N PHE A 122 11.63 -1.06 -15.82
CA PHE A 122 10.48 -1.23 -14.93
C PHE A 122 9.15 -1.28 -15.65
N ARG A 123 9.01 -0.61 -16.81
CA ARG A 123 7.81 -0.76 -17.67
C ARG A 123 7.64 -2.19 -18.18
N ARG A 124 8.72 -2.82 -18.67
CA ARG A 124 8.68 -4.24 -19.07
C ARG A 124 8.44 -5.17 -17.89
N LEU A 125 9.00 -4.83 -16.73
CA LEU A 125 8.80 -5.60 -15.51
C LEU A 125 7.33 -5.55 -15.07
N ARG A 126 6.68 -4.38 -15.15
CA ARG A 126 5.26 -4.23 -14.81
C ARG A 126 4.37 -5.16 -15.63
N GLU A 127 4.64 -5.30 -16.93
CA GLU A 127 3.90 -6.24 -17.80
C GLU A 127 4.06 -7.69 -17.36
N LYS A 128 5.28 -8.11 -16.98
CA LYS A 128 5.53 -9.45 -16.44
C LYS A 128 4.68 -9.75 -15.19
N TYR A 129 4.44 -8.74 -14.37
CA TYR A 129 3.70 -8.86 -13.10
C TYR A 129 2.25 -8.34 -13.19
N ARG A 130 1.72 -8.11 -14.39
CA ARG A 130 0.39 -7.51 -14.61
C ARG A 130 -0.75 -8.24 -13.91
N LYS A 131 -0.64 -9.56 -13.70
CA LYS A 131 -1.65 -10.36 -12.98
C LYS A 131 -1.85 -9.93 -11.50
N TYR A 132 -0.86 -9.24 -10.92
CA TYR A 132 -0.93 -8.71 -9.56
C TYR A 132 -1.37 -7.25 -9.52
N ALA A 133 -1.52 -6.60 -10.68
CA ALA A 133 -2.07 -5.25 -10.74
C ALA A 133 -3.59 -5.29 -10.56
N SER A 134 -4.13 -4.26 -9.91
CA SER A 134 -5.57 -4.09 -9.73
C SER A 134 -6.01 -2.69 -10.16
N GLU A 135 -7.25 -2.56 -10.62
CA GLU A 135 -7.83 -1.27 -10.97
C GLU A 135 -7.86 -0.30 -9.77
N TYR A 136 -8.07 -0.83 -8.56
CA TYR A 136 -8.07 -0.08 -7.30
C TYR A 136 -6.70 0.49 -6.96
N THR A 137 -5.62 -0.20 -7.31
CA THR A 137 -4.25 0.27 -7.01
C THR A 137 -3.73 1.25 -8.04
N ASP A 138 -4.24 1.20 -9.27
CA ASP A 138 -3.68 1.94 -10.42
C ASP A 138 -4.43 3.25 -10.69
N ARG A 139 -5.68 3.38 -10.24
CA ARG A 139 -6.47 4.59 -10.41
C ARG A 139 -6.27 5.59 -9.29
N ILE A 140 -6.49 6.86 -9.64
CA ILE A 140 -6.67 7.93 -8.66
C ILE A 140 -8.07 7.77 -8.05
N ASP A 141 -8.11 7.79 -6.73
CA ASP A 141 -9.29 7.73 -5.90
C ASP A 141 -9.33 8.93 -4.95
N PRO A 142 -10.05 10.01 -5.31
CA PRO A 142 -10.24 11.15 -4.41
C PRO A 142 -11.08 10.81 -3.17
N GLU A 143 -11.87 9.74 -3.18
CA GLU A 143 -12.75 9.37 -2.07
C GLU A 143 -11.96 8.88 -0.85
N VAL A 144 -10.69 8.52 -1.04
CA VAL A 144 -9.75 8.18 0.04
C VAL A 144 -9.65 9.27 1.11
N VAL A 145 -9.90 10.53 0.76
CA VAL A 145 -9.93 11.64 1.72
C VAL A 145 -11.08 11.49 2.73
N PHE A 146 -12.19 10.87 2.32
CA PHE A 146 -13.35 10.64 3.17
C PHE A 146 -13.21 9.35 3.97
N HIS A 147 -12.92 8.23 3.32
CA HIS A 147 -12.87 6.94 4.00
C HIS A 147 -11.52 6.68 4.71
N GLN A 148 -10.46 7.37 4.31
CA GLN A 148 -9.11 7.31 4.91
C GLN A 148 -8.51 5.90 4.99
N ILE A 149 -8.96 5.00 4.11
CA ILE A 149 -8.50 3.61 4.05
C ILE A 149 -7.36 3.53 3.05
N PRO A 150 -6.14 3.14 3.47
CA PRO A 150 -5.03 2.93 2.54
C PRO A 150 -5.38 1.87 1.48
N GLY A 151 -4.86 2.01 0.27
CA GLY A 151 -5.18 1.08 -0.84
C GLY A 151 -4.90 -0.39 -0.53
N GLY A 152 -3.80 -0.69 0.16
CA GLY A 152 -3.48 -2.06 0.59
C GLY A 152 -4.52 -2.63 1.58
N MET A 153 -5.07 -1.79 2.46
CA MET A 153 -6.14 -2.18 3.37
C MET A 153 -7.46 -2.40 2.63
N MET A 154 -7.81 -1.54 1.67
CA MET A 154 -9.00 -1.71 0.82
C MET A 154 -8.99 -3.04 0.08
N SER A 155 -7.85 -3.38 -0.54
CA SER A 155 -7.65 -4.64 -1.27
C SER A 155 -7.92 -5.86 -0.37
N ASN A 156 -7.42 -5.82 0.87
CA ASN A 156 -7.63 -6.89 1.85
C ASN A 156 -9.08 -6.99 2.31
N LEU A 157 -9.74 -5.85 2.59
CA LEU A 157 -11.17 -5.84 2.97
C LEU A 157 -12.05 -6.45 1.87
N VAL A 158 -11.79 -6.09 0.61
CA VAL A 158 -12.50 -6.67 -0.54
C VAL A 158 -12.26 -8.17 -0.65
N ALA A 159 -11.03 -8.65 -0.43
CA ALA A 159 -10.73 -10.08 -0.43
C ALA A 159 -11.49 -10.82 0.69
N GLN A 160 -11.44 -10.33 1.91
CA GLN A 160 -12.15 -10.90 3.06
C GLN A 160 -13.67 -10.96 2.83
N LEU A 161 -14.27 -9.88 2.31
CA LEU A 161 -15.71 -9.86 2.03
C LEU A 161 -16.11 -10.82 0.91
N LYS A 162 -15.25 -11.03 -0.09
CA LYS A 162 -15.48 -12.05 -1.13
C LYS A 162 -15.48 -13.47 -0.54
N GLU A 163 -14.56 -13.77 0.38
CA GLU A 163 -14.52 -15.06 1.08
C GLU A 163 -15.81 -15.32 1.87
N TYR A 164 -16.42 -14.28 2.43
CA TYR A 164 -17.71 -14.35 3.12
C TYR A 164 -18.94 -14.26 2.19
N ASN A 165 -18.76 -14.14 0.88
CA ASN A 165 -19.84 -13.84 -0.08
C ASN A 165 -20.67 -12.61 0.33
N ALA A 166 -20.02 -11.58 0.88
CA ALA A 166 -20.64 -10.39 1.47
C ALA A 166 -20.10 -9.08 0.87
N LEU A 167 -19.71 -9.09 -0.41
CA LEU A 167 -19.11 -7.92 -1.07
C LEU A 167 -20.08 -6.73 -1.14
N ASP A 168 -21.39 -7.00 -1.17
CA ASP A 168 -22.47 -6.02 -1.08
C ASP A 168 -22.43 -5.19 0.22
N LYS A 169 -21.83 -5.72 1.30
CA LYS A 169 -21.68 -5.03 2.58
C LYS A 169 -20.47 -4.08 2.66
N LEU A 170 -19.69 -3.92 1.59
CA LEU A 170 -18.49 -3.08 1.60
C LEU A 170 -18.78 -1.67 2.13
N GLY A 171 -19.86 -1.03 1.67
CA GLY A 171 -20.24 0.31 2.12
C GLY A 171 -20.55 0.41 3.63
N GLU A 172 -21.10 -0.65 4.23
CA GLU A 172 -21.33 -0.73 5.67
C GLU A 172 -20.01 -0.88 6.43
N VAL A 173 -19.11 -1.75 5.94
CA VAL A 173 -17.77 -1.93 6.52
C VAL A 173 -16.98 -0.63 6.50
N LEU A 174 -17.01 0.14 5.41
CA LEU A 174 -16.30 1.42 5.33
C LEU A 174 -16.77 2.42 6.39
N LYS A 175 -18.08 2.45 6.67
CA LYS A 175 -18.64 3.29 7.75
C LYS A 175 -18.22 2.76 9.12
N GLU A 176 -18.26 1.45 9.32
CA GLU A 176 -17.88 0.83 10.59
C GLU A 176 -16.38 1.02 10.88
N VAL A 177 -15.50 1.04 9.86
CA VAL A 177 -14.08 1.36 10.02
C VAL A 177 -13.89 2.74 10.67
N TYR A 178 -14.70 3.73 10.29
CA TYR A 178 -14.66 5.06 10.91
C TYR A 178 -15.06 5.02 12.39
N GLU A 179 -16.17 4.33 12.71
CA GLU A 179 -16.67 4.22 14.08
C GLU A 179 -15.71 3.42 14.98
N VAL A 180 -15.15 2.30 14.49
CA VAL A 180 -14.13 1.53 15.22
C VAL A 180 -12.88 2.37 15.45
N ARG A 181 -12.40 3.10 14.44
CA ARG A 181 -11.23 3.98 14.59
C ARG A 181 -11.49 5.06 15.66
N LYS A 182 -12.69 5.65 15.68
CA LYS A 182 -13.09 6.63 16.69
C LYS A 182 -13.06 6.01 18.10
N ASP A 183 -13.70 4.85 18.28
CA ASP A 183 -13.75 4.17 19.57
C ASP A 183 -12.37 3.74 20.06
N LEU A 184 -11.43 3.48 19.16
CA LEU A 184 -10.03 3.15 19.49
C LEU A 184 -9.15 4.38 19.76
N GLY A 185 -9.73 5.58 19.85
CA GLY A 185 -8.97 6.79 20.15
C GLY A 185 -8.22 7.37 18.94
N TYR A 186 -8.76 7.17 17.74
CA TYR A 186 -8.19 7.66 16.47
C TYR A 186 -6.75 7.22 16.17
N PRO A 187 -6.42 5.90 16.22
CA PRO A 187 -5.10 5.45 15.79
C PRO A 187 -4.83 5.82 14.33
N PRO A 188 -3.56 6.02 13.94
CA PRO A 188 -3.19 6.12 12.54
C PRO A 188 -3.52 4.80 11.83
N LEU A 189 -4.15 4.87 10.65
CA LEU A 189 -4.46 3.68 9.85
C LEU A 189 -3.25 3.25 9.03
N VAL A 190 -2.20 2.81 9.72
CA VAL A 190 -0.99 2.21 9.15
C VAL A 190 -0.74 0.87 9.83
N THR A 191 -0.03 -0.03 9.15
CA THR A 191 0.28 -1.36 9.70
C THR A 191 0.94 -1.25 11.08
N PRO A 192 0.51 -2.04 12.08
CA PRO A 192 -0.54 -3.07 12.02
C PRO A 192 -1.98 -2.55 12.27
N LEU A 193 -2.14 -1.33 12.78
CA LEU A 193 -3.41 -0.77 13.26
C LEU A 193 -4.49 -0.71 12.17
N SER A 194 -4.11 -0.41 10.91
CA SER A 194 -5.05 -0.45 9.79
C SER A 194 -5.77 -1.81 9.65
N GLN A 195 -5.04 -2.91 9.79
CA GLN A 195 -5.61 -4.25 9.71
C GLN A 195 -6.49 -4.58 10.92
N ILE A 196 -6.09 -4.15 12.11
CA ILE A 196 -6.87 -4.35 13.35
C ILE A 196 -8.23 -3.65 13.24
N VAL A 197 -8.23 -2.36 12.87
CA VAL A 197 -9.46 -1.58 12.68
C VAL A 197 -10.33 -2.21 11.58
N GLY A 198 -9.74 -2.56 10.44
CA GLY A 198 -10.45 -3.16 9.32
C GLY A 198 -11.12 -4.49 9.66
N THR A 199 -10.36 -5.40 10.27
CA THR A 199 -10.84 -6.75 10.61
C THR A 199 -11.92 -6.68 11.69
N GLN A 200 -11.78 -5.80 12.69
CA GLN A 200 -12.83 -5.58 13.67
C GLN A 200 -14.10 -5.01 13.03
N ALA A 201 -13.97 -4.08 12.09
CA ALA A 201 -15.12 -3.52 11.38
C ALA A 201 -15.88 -4.59 10.59
N VAL A 202 -15.17 -5.48 9.90
CA VAL A 202 -15.78 -6.65 9.24
C VAL A 202 -16.49 -7.54 10.27
N ALA A 203 -15.85 -7.86 11.39
CA ALA A 203 -16.46 -8.67 12.45
C ALA A 203 -17.77 -8.05 12.98
N ASN A 204 -17.78 -6.73 13.23
CA ASN A 204 -18.96 -6.00 13.69
C ASN A 204 -20.12 -6.06 12.68
N VAL A 205 -19.83 -5.82 11.40
CA VAL A 205 -20.84 -5.84 10.32
C VAL A 205 -21.37 -7.26 10.07
N MET A 206 -20.52 -8.28 10.18
CA MET A 206 -20.94 -9.67 10.01
C MET A 206 -21.77 -10.18 11.19
N ALA A 207 -21.43 -9.79 12.42
CA ALA A 207 -22.21 -10.11 13.62
C ALA A 207 -23.52 -9.31 13.71
N GLY A 208 -23.59 -8.13 13.07
CA GLY A 208 -24.72 -7.21 13.20
C GLY A 208 -24.75 -6.42 14.51
N THR A 209 -23.82 -6.71 15.43
CA THR A 209 -23.67 -6.06 16.73
C THR A 209 -22.23 -5.62 16.93
N ARG A 210 -22.01 -4.36 17.31
CA ARG A 210 -20.65 -3.82 17.52
C ARG A 210 -19.98 -4.51 18.71
N TYR A 211 -18.74 -4.94 18.47
CA TYR A 211 -17.85 -5.61 19.41
C TYR A 211 -18.34 -6.94 19.98
N GLU A 212 -19.46 -7.51 19.53
CA GLU A 212 -19.95 -8.81 20.02
C GLU A 212 -18.84 -9.87 20.05
N VAL A 213 -18.08 -9.92 18.95
CA VAL A 213 -16.78 -10.58 18.88
C VAL A 213 -15.70 -9.49 18.87
N VAL A 214 -14.77 -9.54 19.83
CA VAL A 214 -13.59 -8.68 19.83
C VAL A 214 -12.40 -9.51 19.35
N ILE A 215 -11.72 -9.05 18.31
CA ILE A 215 -10.53 -9.75 17.81
C ILE A 215 -9.37 -9.57 18.79
N ARG A 216 -8.51 -10.59 18.88
CA ARG A 216 -7.39 -10.61 19.85
C ARG A 216 -6.48 -9.40 19.70
N GLU A 217 -6.17 -9.01 18.46
CA GLU A 217 -5.28 -7.89 18.18
C GLU A 217 -5.88 -6.55 18.66
N LEU A 218 -7.21 -6.41 18.63
CA LEU A 218 -7.88 -5.24 19.20
C LEU A 218 -7.80 -5.28 20.73
N GLU A 219 -7.99 -6.44 21.34
CA GLU A 219 -7.81 -6.56 22.80
C GLU A 219 -6.40 -6.17 23.21
N ASP A 220 -5.40 -6.63 22.45
CA ASP A 220 -3.99 -6.35 22.70
C ASP A 220 -3.68 -4.84 22.52
N TYR A 221 -4.35 -4.17 21.58
CA TYR A 221 -4.31 -2.70 21.47
C TYR A 221 -4.89 -2.02 22.69
N VAL A 222 -6.07 -2.45 23.16
CA VAL A 222 -6.70 -1.89 24.37
C VAL A 222 -5.88 -2.18 25.64
N LYS A 223 -5.18 -3.31 25.69
CA LYS A 223 -4.21 -3.65 26.76
C LYS A 223 -2.94 -2.77 26.71
N GLY A 224 -2.73 -1.99 25.66
CA GLY A 224 -1.56 -1.11 25.48
C GLY A 224 -0.37 -1.76 24.79
N LEU A 225 -0.50 -2.99 24.27
CA LEU A 225 0.60 -3.74 23.65
C LEU A 225 1.05 -3.18 22.29
N TYR A 226 0.29 -2.23 21.73
CA TYR A 226 0.65 -1.49 20.51
C TYR A 226 1.02 -0.03 20.80
N GLY A 227 1.29 0.32 22.07
CA GLY A 227 1.60 1.67 22.50
C GLY A 227 0.36 2.46 22.90
N ARG A 228 0.51 3.79 22.95
CA ARG A 228 -0.51 4.71 23.47
C ARG A 228 -1.41 5.24 22.35
N PRO A 229 -2.73 5.26 22.54
CA PRO A 229 -3.66 5.82 21.56
C PRO A 229 -3.54 7.37 21.52
N PRO A 230 -3.78 8.03 20.37
CA PRO A 230 -3.76 9.49 20.28
C PRO A 230 -4.83 10.21 21.12
N ALA A 231 -5.94 9.53 21.40
CA ALA A 231 -7.01 9.99 22.28
C ALA A 231 -7.52 8.83 23.15
N PRO A 232 -8.32 9.10 24.21
CA PRO A 232 -8.92 8.03 25.00
C PRO A 232 -9.73 7.05 24.15
N ILE A 233 -9.57 5.76 24.43
CA ILE A 233 -10.42 4.68 23.90
C ILE A 233 -11.80 4.78 24.57
N ASP A 234 -12.86 4.41 23.85
CA ASP A 234 -14.22 4.35 24.39
C ASP A 234 -14.28 3.52 25.69
N GLU A 235 -14.85 4.12 26.74
CA GLU A 235 -14.85 3.54 28.08
C GLU A 235 -15.59 2.20 28.16
N LYS A 236 -16.63 1.99 27.33
CA LYS A 236 -17.37 0.73 27.31
C LYS A 236 -16.52 -0.36 26.67
N LEU A 237 -15.76 -0.04 25.62
CA LEU A 237 -14.82 -0.97 25.00
C LEU A 237 -13.67 -1.31 25.96
N VAL A 238 -13.09 -0.32 26.65
CA VAL A 238 -12.07 -0.55 27.68
C VAL A 238 -12.60 -1.49 28.76
N LYS A 239 -13.78 -1.20 29.32
CA LYS A 239 -14.41 -2.04 30.35
C LYS A 239 -14.72 -3.45 29.84
N ARG A 240 -15.13 -3.59 28.59
CA ARG A 240 -15.41 -4.89 27.96
C ARG A 240 -14.16 -5.76 27.87
N VAL A 241 -13.04 -5.18 27.48
CA VAL A 241 -11.79 -5.92 27.26
C VAL A 241 -11.02 -6.15 28.57
N LEU A 242 -10.93 -5.14 29.42
CA LEU A 242 -10.07 -5.17 30.61
C LEU A 242 -10.81 -5.45 31.92
N GLY A 243 -12.14 -5.31 31.95
CA GLY A 243 -12.90 -5.32 33.20
C GLY A 243 -12.40 -4.23 34.14
N ASP A 244 -11.87 -4.63 35.29
CA ASP A 244 -11.27 -3.73 36.30
C ASP A 244 -9.74 -3.60 36.15
N SER A 245 -9.13 -4.29 35.19
CA SER A 245 -7.69 -4.21 34.92
C SER A 245 -7.32 -2.92 34.20
N LYS A 246 -6.05 -2.50 34.32
CA LYS A 246 -5.51 -1.35 33.60
C LYS A 246 -4.67 -1.79 32.39
N PRO A 247 -4.62 -0.99 31.31
CA PRO A 247 -3.63 -1.16 30.25
C PRO A 247 -2.21 -1.08 30.83
N ILE A 248 -1.24 -1.65 30.12
CA ILE A 248 0.18 -1.44 30.45
C ILE A 248 0.55 0.04 30.24
N ASP A 249 1.46 0.55 31.06
CA ASP A 249 1.95 1.92 31.02
C ASP A 249 3.42 2.05 30.55
N VAL A 250 4.10 0.90 30.42
CA VAL A 250 5.48 0.74 29.93
C VAL A 250 5.54 0.52 28.41
N ARG A 251 6.75 0.54 27.84
CA ARG A 251 6.97 0.16 26.45
C ARG A 251 6.72 -1.35 26.31
N PRO A 252 5.86 -1.81 25.38
CA PRO A 252 5.54 -3.24 25.24
C PRO A 252 6.78 -4.13 25.05
N ALA A 253 7.80 -3.61 24.36
CA ALA A 253 9.06 -4.32 24.12
C ALA A 253 9.87 -4.59 25.40
N ASP A 254 9.66 -3.83 26.49
CA ASP A 254 10.35 -4.06 27.77
C ASP A 254 9.79 -5.30 28.51
N LEU A 255 8.65 -5.83 28.06
CA LEU A 255 8.04 -7.06 28.58
C LEU A 255 8.50 -8.31 27.82
N LEU A 256 9.30 -8.15 26.77
CA LEU A 256 9.76 -9.23 25.93
C LEU A 256 11.14 -9.73 26.38
N GLU A 257 11.31 -11.03 26.36
CA GLU A 257 12.59 -11.67 26.60
C GLU A 257 13.48 -11.65 25.34
N PRO A 258 14.82 -11.58 25.47
CA PRO A 258 15.73 -11.73 24.35
C PRO A 258 15.49 -13.05 23.59
N VAL A 259 15.35 -12.96 22.26
CA VAL A 259 14.98 -14.10 21.41
C VAL A 259 16.19 -14.77 20.74
N LEU A 260 17.28 -14.03 20.48
CA LEU A 260 18.43 -14.56 19.73
C LEU A 260 19.11 -15.73 20.43
N ASP A 261 19.23 -15.67 21.76
CA ASP A 261 19.83 -16.74 22.58
C ASP A 261 18.94 -17.99 22.65
N LYS A 262 17.65 -17.84 22.32
CA LYS A 262 16.64 -18.92 22.36
C LYS A 262 16.44 -19.58 20.99
N ILE A 263 17.18 -19.16 19.96
CA ILE A 263 17.11 -19.80 18.64
C ILE A 263 17.59 -21.27 18.75
N PRO A 264 16.81 -22.26 18.29
CA PRO A 264 17.18 -23.67 18.36
C PRO A 264 18.47 -23.98 17.59
N ASP A 265 19.28 -24.91 18.10
CA ASP A 265 20.54 -25.29 17.45
C ASP A 265 20.34 -25.91 16.06
N GLU A 266 19.19 -26.55 15.81
CA GLU A 266 18.83 -27.02 14.46
C GLU A 266 18.72 -25.86 13.45
N VAL A 267 18.24 -24.69 13.87
CA VAL A 267 18.15 -23.51 13.00
C VAL A 267 19.53 -22.90 12.81
N LYS A 268 20.35 -22.84 13.88
CA LYS A 268 21.74 -22.38 13.79
C LYS A 268 22.56 -23.23 12.82
N ALA A 269 22.32 -24.54 12.79
CA ALA A 269 22.98 -25.45 11.86
C ALA A 269 22.53 -25.24 10.39
N LEU A 270 21.33 -24.72 10.17
CA LEU A 270 20.81 -24.40 8.83
C LEU A 270 21.20 -22.99 8.34
N ALA A 271 21.43 -22.06 9.28
CA ALA A 271 21.83 -20.69 8.97
C ALA A 271 23.22 -20.64 8.34
N ARG A 272 23.36 -19.85 7.27
CA ARG A 272 24.64 -19.62 6.56
C ARG A 272 25.24 -18.26 6.88
N LYS A 273 24.41 -17.34 7.38
CA LYS A 273 24.75 -15.96 7.73
C LYS A 273 23.84 -15.48 8.85
N GLU A 274 24.21 -14.39 9.50
CA GLU A 274 23.48 -13.83 10.63
C GLU A 274 22.04 -13.44 10.27
N GLU A 275 21.83 -12.96 9.04
CA GLU A 275 20.51 -12.57 8.55
C GLU A 275 19.53 -13.73 8.47
N ASP A 276 20.01 -14.97 8.41
CA ASP A 276 19.16 -16.17 8.45
C ASP A 276 18.60 -16.38 9.87
N LEU A 277 19.42 -16.12 10.91
CA LEU A 277 18.99 -16.14 12.31
C LEU A 277 18.03 -14.99 12.61
N LEU A 278 18.29 -13.80 12.06
CA LEU A 278 17.38 -12.65 12.17
C LEU A 278 16.06 -12.94 11.45
N SER A 279 16.10 -13.57 10.28
CA SER A 279 14.88 -14.00 9.56
C SER A 279 14.07 -14.99 10.40
N TYR A 280 14.72 -15.93 11.07
CA TYR A 280 14.04 -16.84 11.99
C TYR A 280 13.48 -16.12 13.22
N ALA A 281 14.22 -15.18 13.80
CA ALA A 281 13.74 -14.41 14.95
C ALA A 281 12.47 -13.59 14.63
N LEU A 282 12.37 -13.06 13.41
CA LEU A 282 11.22 -12.28 12.94
C LEU A 282 10.08 -13.14 12.40
N PHE A 283 10.40 -14.21 11.67
CA PHE A 283 9.45 -15.07 10.96
C PHE A 283 9.81 -16.57 11.11
N PRO A 284 9.65 -17.18 12.30
CA PRO A 284 10.20 -18.50 12.61
C PRO A 284 9.77 -19.59 11.62
N GLN A 285 8.49 -19.64 11.28
CA GLN A 285 7.93 -20.67 10.40
C GLN A 285 8.39 -20.48 8.94
N GLN A 286 8.30 -19.25 8.42
CA GLN A 286 8.64 -18.93 7.05
C GLN A 286 10.15 -19.07 6.81
N ALA A 287 10.97 -18.59 7.74
CA ALA A 287 12.41 -18.72 7.67
C ALA A 287 12.86 -20.17 7.76
N LEU A 288 12.27 -20.98 8.66
CA LEU A 288 12.63 -22.40 8.76
C LEU A 288 12.32 -23.16 7.47
N ALA A 289 11.13 -22.96 6.89
CA ALA A 289 10.76 -23.54 5.61
C ALA A 289 11.71 -23.07 4.49
N PHE A 290 12.09 -21.79 4.47
CA PHE A 290 13.05 -21.25 3.50
C PHE A 290 14.44 -21.87 3.66
N LEU A 291 14.97 -21.96 4.87
CA LEU A 291 16.29 -22.50 5.18
C LEU A 291 16.38 -24.01 4.89
N ARG A 292 15.28 -24.74 5.06
CA ARG A 292 15.17 -26.15 4.65
C ARG A 292 15.00 -26.35 3.14
N GLY A 293 14.80 -25.28 2.37
CA GLY A 293 14.54 -25.35 0.93
C GLY A 293 13.13 -25.78 0.57
N GLU A 294 12.18 -25.71 1.52
CA GLU A 294 10.77 -26.07 1.35
C GLU A 294 9.92 -24.92 0.78
N ALA A 295 10.48 -23.70 0.75
CA ALA A 295 9.81 -22.53 0.19
C ALA A 295 9.51 -22.72 -1.31
N LYS A 296 8.22 -22.61 -1.67
CA LYS A 296 7.78 -22.67 -3.06
C LYS A 296 8.10 -21.35 -3.77
N LYS A 297 8.65 -21.43 -4.98
CA LYS A 297 8.77 -20.25 -5.85
C LYS A 297 7.37 -19.80 -6.27
N GLU A 298 6.95 -18.61 -5.86
CA GLU A 298 5.63 -18.04 -6.21
C GLU A 298 5.46 -17.69 -7.69
N VAL A 299 6.56 -17.62 -8.47
CA VAL A 299 6.51 -17.12 -9.84
C VAL A 299 6.68 -18.27 -10.83
N GLU A 300 5.57 -18.77 -11.37
CA GLU A 300 5.55 -19.11 -12.79
C GLU A 300 5.90 -17.83 -13.54
N VAL A 301 7.08 -17.82 -14.17
CA VAL A 301 7.52 -16.72 -15.04
C VAL A 301 6.54 -16.69 -16.20
N LEU A 302 5.55 -15.80 -16.16
CA LEU A 302 4.81 -15.44 -17.36
C LEU A 302 5.85 -14.89 -18.33
N GLN A 303 6.05 -15.60 -19.45
CA GLN A 303 6.79 -15.03 -20.56
C GLN A 303 6.11 -13.70 -20.88
N ALA A 304 6.87 -12.60 -20.83
CA ALA A 304 6.34 -11.32 -21.29
C ALA A 304 5.78 -11.54 -22.70
N PRO A 305 4.56 -11.05 -23.01
CA PRO A 305 4.04 -11.16 -24.36
C PRO A 305 5.10 -10.63 -25.31
N LYS A 306 5.45 -11.42 -26.34
CA LYS A 306 6.32 -10.95 -27.42
C LYS A 306 5.66 -9.69 -27.96
N VAL A 307 6.30 -8.55 -27.75
CA VAL A 307 5.93 -7.32 -28.46
C VAL A 307 6.26 -7.61 -29.92
N GLU A 308 5.26 -8.03 -30.69
CA GLU A 308 5.37 -8.06 -32.14
C GLU A 308 5.67 -6.62 -32.56
N ALA A 309 6.83 -6.43 -33.18
CA ALA A 309 7.21 -5.14 -33.72
C ALA A 309 6.13 -4.73 -34.72
N GLU A 310 5.39 -3.65 -34.41
CA GLU A 310 4.41 -3.08 -35.32
C GLU A 310 5.05 -2.85 -36.69
N ALA A 311 4.47 -3.47 -37.72
CA ALA A 311 4.85 -3.24 -39.09
C ALA A 311 4.63 -1.75 -39.43
N LYS A 312 5.68 -1.10 -39.93
CA LYS A 312 5.62 0.29 -40.40
C LYS A 312 4.46 0.45 -41.39
N PRO A 313 3.68 1.54 -41.33
CA PRO A 313 2.58 1.75 -42.25
C PRO A 313 3.14 2.05 -43.65
N SER A 314 2.91 1.14 -44.61
CA SER A 314 3.07 1.44 -46.03
C SER A 314 1.79 2.07 -46.56
N VAL A 315 1.91 3.28 -47.10
CA VAL A 315 0.81 4.07 -47.65
C VAL A 315 0.68 3.81 -49.16
N ASN A 316 -0.59 3.78 -49.62
CA ASN A 316 -1.16 3.96 -50.98
C ASN A 316 -1.55 2.73 -51.82
N PRO A 317 -2.55 2.86 -52.73
CA PRO A 317 -3.92 3.34 -52.51
C PRO A 317 -4.99 2.48 -53.25
N THR A 318 -6.28 2.72 -52.95
CA THR A 318 -7.49 2.36 -53.75
C THR A 318 -7.86 0.88 -53.96
N SER A 319 -8.92 0.44 -53.29
CA SER A 319 -10.21 0.10 -53.92
C SER A 319 -11.25 -0.28 -52.87
N VAL A 320 -12.49 0.11 -53.13
CA VAL A 320 -13.66 -0.13 -52.28
C VAL A 320 -14.19 -1.54 -52.52
N SER A 321 -14.47 -2.30 -51.46
CA SER A 321 -15.59 -3.25 -51.45
C SER A 321 -16.04 -3.47 -50.01
N ALA A 322 -17.29 -3.09 -49.74
CA ALA A 322 -17.96 -3.40 -48.49
C ALA A 322 -18.41 -4.86 -48.50
N THR A 323 -18.25 -5.57 -47.38
CA THR A 323 -19.11 -6.72 -47.09
C THR A 323 -19.36 -6.82 -45.60
N THR A 324 -20.62 -6.64 -45.24
CA THR A 324 -21.19 -6.76 -43.91
C THR A 324 -21.04 -8.19 -43.41
N ALA A 325 -20.50 -8.38 -42.20
CA ALA A 325 -20.58 -9.65 -41.48
C ALA A 325 -21.53 -9.49 -40.29
N THR A 326 -22.68 -10.15 -40.38
CA THR A 326 -23.67 -10.28 -39.31
C THR A 326 -23.20 -11.37 -38.34
N ILE A 327 -23.01 -11.03 -37.06
CA ILE A 327 -22.71 -12.00 -36.01
C ILE A 327 -24.04 -12.55 -35.46
N THR A 328 -24.36 -13.79 -35.78
CA THR A 328 -25.42 -14.54 -35.10
C THR A 328 -24.79 -15.45 -34.05
N ALA A 329 -25.07 -15.13 -32.78
CA ALA A 329 -24.69 -15.94 -31.63
C ALA A 329 -25.44 -17.28 -31.63
N LYS A 330 -24.86 -18.34 -32.23
CA LYS A 330 -25.11 -19.78 -31.94
C LYS A 330 -24.36 -20.71 -32.92
N ALA A 331 -23.02 -20.74 -32.89
CA ALA A 331 -22.28 -21.75 -33.65
C ALA A 331 -21.07 -22.29 -32.87
N ARG A 332 -21.11 -23.58 -32.48
CA ARG A 332 -19.99 -24.38 -31.94
C ARG A 332 -19.04 -24.86 -33.07
N LYS A 333 -18.81 -24.03 -34.08
CA LYS A 333 -18.01 -24.37 -35.27
C LYS A 333 -17.26 -23.14 -35.75
N LEU A 334 -15.96 -23.27 -35.91
CA LEU A 334 -15.10 -22.22 -36.47
C LEU A 334 -14.57 -22.69 -37.82
N ARG A 335 -14.71 -21.90 -38.88
CA ARG A 335 -14.04 -22.16 -40.15
C ARG A 335 -12.79 -21.30 -40.26
N VAL A 336 -11.66 -21.91 -40.56
CA VAL A 336 -10.36 -21.24 -40.70
C VAL A 336 -9.79 -21.59 -42.07
N MET A 337 -9.35 -20.57 -42.82
CA MET A 337 -8.57 -20.79 -44.04
C MET A 337 -7.09 -20.78 -43.70
N ILE A 338 -6.36 -21.78 -44.22
CA ILE A 338 -4.90 -21.83 -44.17
C ILE A 338 -4.43 -22.06 -45.61
N GLY A 339 -3.81 -21.03 -46.21
CA GLY A 339 -3.58 -21.01 -47.65
C GLY A 339 -4.90 -20.97 -48.42
N ASP A 340 -5.03 -21.81 -49.44
CA ASP A 340 -6.25 -21.93 -50.27
C ASP A 340 -7.23 -22.99 -49.76
N GLU A 341 -6.98 -23.60 -48.59
CA GLU A 341 -7.81 -24.66 -48.03
C GLU A 341 -8.60 -24.21 -46.80
N VAL A 342 -9.84 -24.71 -46.67
CA VAL A 342 -10.78 -24.38 -45.59
C VAL A 342 -10.89 -25.55 -44.62
N PHE A 343 -10.63 -25.28 -43.34
CA PHE A 343 -10.73 -26.22 -42.22
C PHE A 343 -11.90 -25.84 -41.29
N GLU A 344 -12.63 -26.83 -40.78
CA GLU A 344 -13.72 -26.64 -39.81
C GLU A 344 -13.34 -27.25 -38.45
N ILE A 345 -13.27 -26.41 -37.42
CA ILE A 345 -12.91 -26.78 -36.05
C ILE A 345 -14.18 -26.85 -35.20
N ILE A 346 -14.40 -27.98 -34.55
CA ILE A 346 -15.54 -28.26 -33.65
C ILE A 346 -14.99 -28.40 -32.23
N PHE A 347 -15.60 -27.70 -31.27
CA PHE A 347 -15.21 -27.77 -29.86
C PHE A 347 -16.17 -28.70 -29.10
N GLU A 348 -15.64 -29.73 -28.43
CA GLU A 348 -16.38 -30.58 -27.49
C GLU A 348 -16.13 -30.11 -26.04
N GLU A 349 -17.17 -30.13 -25.19
CA GLU A 349 -17.08 -29.74 -23.78
C GLU A 349 -16.53 -30.91 -22.95
N THR A 350 -15.58 -30.61 -22.05
CA THR A 350 -15.19 -31.49 -20.93
C THR A 350 -15.51 -30.82 -19.60
#